data_AF-Q8VS47-F1
#
_entry.id   AF-Q8VS47-F1
#
_cell.length_a   1.000
_cell.length_b   1.000
_cell.length_c   1.000
_cell.angle_alpha   90.00
_cell.angle_beta   90.00
_cell.angle_gamma   90.00
#
_symmetry.space_group_name_H-M   'P 1'
#
loop_
_entity.id
_entity.type
_entity.pdbx_description
1 polymer ?
#
loop_
_entity_poly.entity_id
_entity_poly.type
_entity_poly.pdbx_seq_one_letter_code
_entity_poly.pdbx_strand_id
1 'polypeptide(L)'
;MDTKKPKIITIASIKGGVGKFMLSIIFSYILSEMNNKVLIVDLDPQNSLTSYFLQYIRNIELNNVYYLLKRDQNIAFNEYINSINNNMYIIPAHPILCKFEKGDIPYKELMLEYIFDKNLHYYNFDYVIIDTPPSLSSLLFNALNITHKVIIPIQAERWSVESLPILMNEIKEVEIIRKKNIDVLIIENQFIKNRNTYKDIESILQSEYKDLIKGRVHFYNSIKVFINELKEPNNKEIYYQEIKKILNNMF
;
A
#
# COMPACT_ATOMS: atom_id res chain seq x y z
N MET A 1 -4.80 -22.63 19.44
CA MET A 1 -5.44 -22.45 18.12
C MET A 1 -4.46 -21.65 17.29
N ASP A 2 -3.90 -22.23 16.23
CA ASP A 2 -3.01 -21.48 15.32
C ASP A 2 -3.83 -20.39 14.64
N THR A 3 -3.68 -19.16 15.13
CA THR A 3 -4.31 -17.99 14.51
C THR A 3 -3.65 -17.77 13.16
N LYS A 4 -4.42 -17.88 12.07
CA LYS A 4 -3.97 -17.58 10.71
C LYS A 4 -3.38 -16.16 10.69
N LYS A 5 -2.07 -16.04 10.38
CA LYS A 5 -1.44 -14.73 10.20
C LYS A 5 -1.87 -14.14 8.85
N PRO A 6 -2.25 -12.85 8.78
CA PRO A 6 -2.64 -12.23 7.52
C PRO A 6 -1.46 -12.14 6.55
N LYS A 7 -1.76 -12.15 5.26
CA LYS A 7 -0.77 -11.82 4.22
C LYS A 7 -0.67 -10.30 4.08
N ILE A 8 0.43 -9.75 4.57
CA ILE A 8 0.77 -8.32 4.49
C ILE A 8 1.36 -7.97 3.11
N ILE A 9 0.71 -7.03 2.43
CA ILE A 9 1.04 -6.51 1.10
C ILE A 9 1.29 -5.01 1.24
N THR A 10 2.45 -4.54 0.77
CA THR A 10 2.76 -3.10 0.76
C THR A 10 2.79 -2.58 -0.66
N ILE A 11 2.14 -1.45 -0.90
CA ILE A 11 2.23 -0.74 -2.16
C ILE A 11 3.24 0.39 -1.99
N ALA A 12 4.42 0.24 -2.61
CA ALA A 12 5.57 1.12 -2.39
C ALA A 12 6.12 1.68 -3.71
N SER A 13 6.49 2.95 -3.68
CA SER A 13 7.21 3.65 -4.75
C SER A 13 7.70 4.98 -4.19
N ILE A 14 8.98 5.28 -4.42
CA ILE A 14 9.62 6.55 -4.02
C ILE A 14 9.31 7.68 -5.02
N LYS A 15 8.62 7.38 -6.13
CA LYS A 15 8.01 8.38 -7.00
C LYS A 15 6.55 8.63 -6.59
N GLY A 16 6.19 9.90 -6.44
CA GLY A 16 4.81 10.34 -6.27
C GLY A 16 3.95 10.16 -7.54
N GLY A 17 2.64 10.08 -7.39
CA GLY A 17 1.71 10.10 -8.54
C GLY A 17 1.62 8.81 -9.38
N VAL A 18 2.36 7.75 -9.02
CA VAL A 18 2.33 6.47 -9.75
C VAL A 18 1.07 5.61 -9.48
N GLY A 19 0.17 6.06 -8.60
CA GLY A 19 -1.10 5.39 -8.29
C GLY A 19 -1.07 4.39 -7.14
N LYS A 20 -0.23 4.62 -6.12
CA LYS A 20 -0.15 3.75 -4.92
C LYS A 20 -1.50 3.63 -4.19
N PHE A 21 -2.03 4.75 -3.69
CA PHE A 21 -3.31 4.77 -2.98
C PHE A 21 -4.47 4.21 -3.83
N MET A 22 -4.46 4.46 -5.14
CA MET A 22 -5.47 3.95 -6.07
C MET A 22 -5.45 2.42 -6.14
N LEU A 23 -4.26 1.81 -6.27
CA LEU A 23 -4.14 0.35 -6.22
C LEU A 23 -4.51 -0.20 -4.83
N SER A 24 -4.16 0.52 -3.75
CA SER A 24 -4.54 0.14 -2.38
C SER A 24 -6.05 0.05 -2.22
N ILE A 25 -6.79 1.03 -2.77
CA ILE A 25 -8.26 1.02 -2.82
C ILE A 25 -8.77 -0.20 -3.59
N ILE A 26 -8.38 -0.33 -4.85
CA ILE A 26 -8.97 -1.34 -5.75
C ILE A 26 -8.62 -2.76 -5.31
N PHE A 27 -7.39 -3.02 -4.87
CA PHE A 27 -7.03 -4.33 -4.31
C PHE A 27 -7.86 -4.68 -3.08
N SER A 28 -8.13 -3.71 -2.21
CA SER A 28 -8.95 -3.95 -1.02
C SER A 28 -10.37 -4.33 -1.40
N TYR A 29 -10.98 -3.66 -2.38
CA TYR A 29 -12.30 -4.02 -2.90
C TYR A 29 -12.29 -5.41 -3.57
N ILE A 30 -11.32 -5.72 -4.43
CA ILE A 30 -11.26 -7.03 -5.10
C ILE A 30 -11.10 -8.16 -4.08
N LEU A 31 -10.20 -8.02 -3.11
CA LEU A 31 -9.99 -9.04 -2.07
C LEU A 31 -11.23 -9.22 -1.19
N SER A 32 -11.93 -8.12 -0.87
CA SER A 32 -13.19 -8.13 -0.14
C SER A 32 -14.31 -8.86 -0.92
N GLU A 33 -14.43 -8.62 -2.24
CA GLU A 33 -15.33 -9.36 -3.14
C GLU A 33 -15.03 -10.86 -3.18
N MET A 34 -13.77 -11.23 -2.94
CA MET A 34 -13.32 -12.63 -2.82
C MET A 34 -13.54 -13.21 -1.40
N ASN A 35 -14.40 -12.57 -0.59
CA ASN A 35 -14.72 -12.94 0.80
C ASN A 35 -13.53 -12.92 1.77
N ASN A 36 -12.49 -12.13 1.49
CA ASN A 36 -11.38 -11.97 2.42
C ASN A 36 -11.62 -10.79 3.35
N LYS A 37 -11.23 -10.93 4.62
CA LYS A 37 -11.21 -9.82 5.58
C LYS A 37 -9.93 -9.01 5.42
N VAL A 38 -10.05 -7.76 5.02
CA VAL A 38 -8.94 -6.87 4.62
C VAL A 38 -8.80 -5.72 5.60
N LEU A 39 -7.60 -5.53 6.14
CA LEU A 39 -7.20 -4.32 6.84
C LEU A 39 -6.37 -3.42 5.92
N ILE A 40 -6.78 -2.16 5.79
CA ILE A 40 -6.05 -1.13 5.08
C ILE A 40 -5.29 -0.29 6.11
N VAL A 41 -4.03 0.04 5.85
CA VAL A 41 -3.21 0.90 6.71
C VAL A 41 -2.63 2.00 5.83
N ASP A 42 -3.04 3.23 6.09
CA ASP A 42 -2.46 4.39 5.43
C ASP A 42 -1.27 4.88 6.27
N LEU A 43 -0.06 4.85 5.72
CA LEU A 43 1.14 5.38 6.33
C LEU A 43 1.62 6.67 5.62
N ASP A 44 0.88 7.22 4.66
CA ASP A 44 1.28 8.46 4.00
C ASP A 44 0.75 9.68 4.78
N PRO A 45 1.61 10.61 5.25
CA PRO A 45 1.16 11.85 5.86
C PRO A 45 0.27 12.72 4.95
N GLN A 46 0.31 12.52 3.62
CA GLN A 46 -0.60 13.16 2.65
C GLN A 46 -2.01 12.57 2.66
N ASN A 47 -2.26 11.52 3.45
CA ASN A 47 -3.55 10.93 3.80
C ASN A 47 -4.55 10.78 2.62
N SER A 48 -4.07 10.52 1.41
CA SER A 48 -4.90 10.46 0.19
C SER A 48 -5.82 9.23 0.21
N LEU A 49 -5.30 8.09 0.68
CA LEU A 49 -6.08 6.87 0.88
C LEU A 49 -7.14 7.07 1.96
N THR A 50 -6.74 7.67 3.08
CA THR A 50 -7.65 8.01 4.17
C THR A 50 -8.76 8.96 3.73
N SER A 51 -8.42 10.00 2.95
CA SER A 51 -9.38 10.98 2.43
C SER A 51 -10.45 10.33 1.56
N TYR A 52 -10.08 9.30 0.79
CA TYR A 52 -11.04 8.52 0.00
C TYR A 52 -12.08 7.80 0.87
N PHE A 53 -11.69 7.30 2.05
CA PHE A 53 -12.57 6.58 2.98
C PHE A 53 -13.11 7.45 4.13
N LEU A 54 -13.00 8.78 4.05
CA LEU A 54 -13.26 9.68 5.17
C LEU A 54 -14.68 9.52 5.77
N GLN A 55 -15.67 9.23 4.94
CA GLN A 55 -17.07 9.02 5.37
C GLN A 55 -17.26 7.84 6.35
N TYR A 56 -16.29 6.92 6.43
CA TYR A 56 -16.32 5.75 7.30
C TYR A 56 -15.48 5.93 8.58
N ILE A 57 -14.74 7.04 8.69
CA ILE A 57 -13.75 7.24 9.75
C ILE A 57 -14.31 8.15 10.84
N ARG A 58 -14.16 7.74 12.09
CA ARG A 58 -14.55 8.53 13.27
C ARG A 58 -13.33 8.93 14.08
N ASN A 59 -13.40 10.10 14.72
CA ASN A 59 -12.38 10.59 15.65
C ASN A 59 -10.96 10.59 15.07
N ILE A 60 -10.78 10.88 13.77
CA ILE A 60 -9.48 10.83 13.07
C ILE A 60 -8.39 11.67 13.75
N GLU A 61 -8.75 12.75 14.46
CA GLU A 61 -7.81 13.58 15.21
C GLU A 61 -7.09 12.82 16.34
N LEU A 62 -7.69 11.77 16.89
CA LEU A 62 -7.15 10.95 17.98
C LEU A 62 -6.83 9.52 17.53
N ASN A 63 -7.70 8.95 16.69
CA ASN A 63 -7.67 7.55 16.28
C ASN A 63 -7.06 7.43 14.89
N ASN A 64 -5.76 7.70 14.79
CA ASN A 64 -5.00 7.59 13.55
C ASN A 64 -3.65 6.92 13.77
N VAL A 65 -2.97 6.58 12.67
CA VAL A 65 -1.73 5.80 12.69
C VAL A 65 -0.57 6.49 13.42
N TYR A 66 -0.56 7.83 13.53
CA TYR A 66 0.47 8.54 14.30
C TYR A 66 0.36 8.18 15.79
N TYR A 67 -0.84 8.24 16.36
CA TYR A 67 -1.07 7.90 17.77
C TYR A 67 -0.90 6.40 18.02
N LEU A 68 -1.29 5.57 17.05
CA LEU A 68 -1.02 4.14 17.08
C LEU A 68 0.49 3.88 17.21
N LEU A 69 1.31 4.45 16.31
CA LEU A 69 2.77 4.28 16.31
C LEU A 69 3.45 4.90 17.54
N LYS A 70 2.88 5.97 18.11
CA LYS A 70 3.31 6.54 19.38
C LYS A 70 2.96 5.67 20.59
N ARG A 71 2.15 4.63 20.41
CA ARG A 71 1.71 3.70 21.46
C ARG A 71 1.02 4.44 22.60
N ASP A 72 0.05 5.28 22.27
CA ASP A 72 -0.78 5.90 23.30
C ASP A 72 -1.49 4.81 24.11
N GLN A 73 -1.04 4.61 25.35
CA GLN A 73 -1.52 3.53 26.21
C GLN A 73 -2.98 3.73 26.65
N ASN A 74 -3.54 4.92 26.39
CA ASN A 74 -4.92 5.25 26.74
C ASN A 74 -5.92 4.79 25.67
N ILE A 75 -5.45 4.40 24.48
CA ILE A 75 -6.31 4.03 23.35
C ILE A 75 -6.10 2.55 23.03
N ALA A 76 -7.18 1.77 23.11
CA ALA A 76 -7.14 0.36 22.76
C ALA A 76 -6.97 0.17 21.24
N PHE A 77 -6.31 -0.91 20.82
CA PHE A 77 -5.95 -1.12 19.40
C PHE A 77 -7.18 -1.11 18.47
N ASN A 78 -8.33 -1.61 18.92
CA ASN A 78 -9.58 -1.61 18.15
C ASN A 78 -10.10 -0.20 17.83
N GLU A 79 -9.79 0.81 18.66
CA GLU A 79 -10.26 2.19 18.45
C GLU A 79 -9.60 2.84 17.22
N TYR A 80 -8.42 2.37 16.82
CA TYR A 80 -7.73 2.83 15.61
C TYR A 80 -8.30 2.20 14.33
N ILE A 81 -9.13 1.16 14.45
CA ILE A 81 -9.68 0.41 13.31
C ILE A 81 -11.10 0.88 13.03
N ASN A 82 -11.31 1.45 11.84
CA ASN A 82 -12.63 1.87 11.37
C ASN A 82 -13.16 0.85 10.35
N SER A 83 -14.45 0.51 10.44
CA SER A 83 -15.11 -0.39 9.47
C SER A 83 -15.56 0.41 8.25
N ILE A 84 -15.14 -0.02 7.05
CA ILE A 84 -15.64 0.52 5.78
C ILE A 84 -16.90 -0.26 5.36
N ASN A 85 -16.83 -1.59 5.43
CA ASN A 85 -17.96 -2.51 5.22
C ASN A 85 -17.72 -3.80 6.03
N ASN A 86 -18.46 -4.88 5.73
CA ASN A 86 -18.37 -6.14 6.48
C ASN A 86 -17.00 -6.83 6.41
N ASN A 87 -16.23 -6.59 5.35
CA ASN A 87 -14.96 -7.26 5.08
C ASN A 87 -13.77 -6.31 5.02
N MET A 88 -14.00 -5.00 4.92
CA MET A 88 -12.93 -3.99 4.80
C MET A 88 -12.89 -3.07 6.01
N TYR A 89 -11.67 -2.86 6.49
CA TYR A 89 -11.35 -2.03 7.64
C TYR A 89 -10.17 -1.13 7.33
N ILE A 90 -10.04 0.01 8.02
CA ILE A 90 -8.95 0.96 7.81
C ILE A 90 -8.39 1.48 9.14
N ILE A 91 -7.06 1.55 9.21
CA ILE A 91 -6.31 2.39 10.14
C ILE A 91 -5.90 3.65 9.37
N PRO A 92 -6.51 4.81 9.66
CA PRO A 92 -6.33 6.01 8.86
C PRO A 92 -5.02 6.75 9.20
N ALA A 93 -4.48 7.46 8.22
CA ALA A 93 -3.42 8.45 8.39
C ALA A 93 -4.02 9.83 8.72
N HIS A 94 -3.22 10.67 9.36
CA HIS A 94 -3.55 12.08 9.57
C HIS A 94 -2.29 12.92 9.31
N PRO A 95 -2.37 14.17 8.82
CA PRO A 95 -1.18 14.98 8.53
C PRO A 95 -0.20 15.14 9.70
N ILE A 96 -0.67 14.98 10.95
CA ILE A 96 0.19 14.93 12.14
C ILE A 96 1.27 13.82 12.09
N LEU A 97 1.08 12.78 11.26
CA LEU A 97 2.03 11.70 11.03
C LEU A 97 3.42 12.19 10.61
N CYS A 98 3.52 13.36 9.96
CA CYS A 98 4.83 13.98 9.66
C CYS A 98 5.69 14.23 10.93
N LYS A 99 5.07 14.37 12.11
CA LYS A 99 5.79 14.49 13.39
C LYS A 99 6.45 13.18 13.82
N PHE A 100 5.93 12.03 13.42
CA PHE A 100 6.58 10.74 13.67
C PHE A 100 7.89 10.66 12.89
N GLU A 101 7.86 11.04 11.60
CA GLU A 101 9.05 11.03 10.75
C GLU A 101 10.14 11.98 11.27
N LYS A 102 9.78 13.21 11.64
CA LYS A 102 10.71 14.22 12.16
C LYS A 102 11.15 13.97 13.61
N GLY A 103 10.40 13.16 14.35
CA GLY A 103 10.66 12.88 15.74
C GLY A 103 11.87 11.97 15.93
N ASP A 104 12.63 12.25 16.99
CA ASP A 104 13.64 11.33 17.51
C ASP A 104 12.93 10.28 18.38
N ILE A 105 12.66 9.13 17.80
CA ILE A 105 11.92 8.02 18.41
C ILE A 105 12.83 6.79 18.34
N PRO A 106 13.23 6.21 19.47
CA PRO A 106 14.01 4.98 19.46
C PRO A 106 13.28 3.86 18.72
N TYR A 107 14.01 3.16 17.85
CA TYR A 107 13.48 2.03 17.07
C TYR A 107 12.25 2.38 16.20
N LYS A 108 12.18 3.62 15.72
CA LYS A 108 11.05 4.18 14.97
C LYS A 108 10.56 3.27 13.85
N GLU A 109 11.46 2.61 13.14
CA GLU A 109 11.21 1.73 11.99
C GLU A 109 10.55 0.39 12.38
N LEU A 110 10.54 0.04 13.67
CA LEU A 110 10.02 -1.23 14.21
C LEU A 110 8.65 -1.10 14.89
N MET A 111 8.11 0.12 14.97
CA MET A 111 6.93 0.39 15.79
C MET A 111 5.68 -0.35 15.30
N LEU A 112 5.46 -0.39 13.98
CA LEU A 112 4.31 -1.08 13.40
C LEU A 112 4.38 -2.60 13.63
N GLU A 113 5.57 -3.19 13.49
CA GLU A 113 5.82 -4.60 13.80
C GLU A 113 5.45 -4.93 15.24
N TYR A 114 6.01 -4.17 16.19
CA TYR A 114 5.73 -4.37 17.61
C TYR A 114 4.23 -4.33 17.92
N ILE A 115 3.50 -3.41 17.30
CA ILE A 115 2.06 -3.24 17.52
C ILE A 115 1.29 -4.39 16.89
N PHE A 116 1.62 -4.79 15.66
CA PHE A 116 0.90 -5.83 14.95
C PHE A 116 1.13 -7.20 15.57
N ASP A 117 2.35 -7.52 15.98
CA ASP A 117 2.67 -8.78 16.68
C ASP A 117 1.87 -8.96 17.97
N LYS A 118 1.52 -7.86 18.64
CA LYS A 118 0.77 -7.89 19.89
C LYS A 118 -0.73 -7.95 19.74
N ASN A 119 -1.28 -7.46 18.62
CA ASN A 119 -2.70 -7.18 18.52
C ASN A 119 -3.39 -7.86 17.33
N LEU A 120 -2.70 -8.05 16.21
CA LEU A 120 -3.35 -8.35 14.93
C LEU A 120 -4.04 -9.74 14.92
N HIS A 121 -3.52 -10.70 15.70
CA HIS A 121 -4.06 -12.06 15.80
C HIS A 121 -5.47 -12.13 16.41
N TYR A 122 -5.94 -11.08 17.08
CA TYR A 122 -7.30 -11.05 17.63
C TYR A 122 -8.39 -10.72 16.60
N TYR A 123 -8.03 -10.30 15.39
CA TYR A 123 -8.99 -9.72 14.42
C TYR A 123 -9.28 -10.60 13.22
N ASN A 124 -8.55 -11.72 13.04
CA ASN A 124 -8.72 -12.67 11.94
C ASN A 124 -8.73 -12.02 10.55
N PHE A 125 -7.82 -11.08 10.30
CA PHE A 125 -7.62 -10.54 8.95
C PHE A 125 -6.97 -11.60 8.05
N ASP A 126 -7.41 -11.68 6.80
CA ASP A 126 -6.77 -12.49 5.76
C ASP A 126 -5.63 -11.71 5.09
N TYR A 127 -5.85 -10.40 4.88
CA TYR A 127 -4.89 -9.52 4.23
C TYR A 127 -4.73 -8.20 4.99
N VAL A 128 -3.52 -7.67 4.93
CA VAL A 128 -3.24 -6.27 5.28
C VAL A 128 -2.66 -5.58 4.06
N ILE A 129 -3.26 -4.47 3.63
CA ILE A 129 -2.76 -3.61 2.56
C ILE A 129 -2.19 -2.35 3.19
N ILE A 130 -0.93 -2.05 2.92
CA ILE A 130 -0.24 -0.88 3.45
C ILE A 130 0.10 0.08 2.30
N ASP A 131 -0.41 1.31 2.38
CA ASP A 131 -0.04 2.42 1.50
C ASP A 131 1.05 3.27 2.16
N THR A 132 2.10 3.60 1.40
CA THR A 132 3.30 4.24 1.95
C THR A 132 3.53 5.64 1.39
N PRO A 133 4.31 6.51 2.05
CA PRO A 133 4.71 7.78 1.46
C PRO A 133 5.61 7.59 0.21
N PRO A 134 5.70 8.60 -0.68
CA PRO A 134 6.60 8.61 -1.83
C PRO A 134 8.05 8.98 -1.45
N SER A 135 8.59 8.39 -0.39
CA SER A 135 9.92 8.72 0.12
C SER A 135 10.57 7.51 0.81
N LEU A 136 11.91 7.54 0.87
CA LEU A 136 12.68 6.64 1.74
C LEU A 136 12.61 7.15 3.18
N SER A 137 11.57 6.75 3.90
CA SER A 137 11.34 7.24 5.27
C SER A 137 11.13 6.10 6.25
N SER A 138 11.20 6.43 7.55
CA SER A 138 10.90 5.47 8.61
C SER A 138 9.51 4.82 8.48
N LEU A 139 8.55 5.49 7.83
CA LEU A 139 7.22 4.94 7.58
C LEU A 139 7.25 3.84 6.52
N LEU A 140 8.07 4.02 5.46
CA LEU A 140 8.33 2.95 4.49
C LEU A 140 8.96 1.74 5.19
N PHE A 141 9.96 1.94 6.05
CA PHE A 141 10.60 0.83 6.77
C PHE A 141 9.67 0.14 7.78
N ASN A 142 8.76 0.89 8.43
CA ASN A 142 7.70 0.29 9.25
C ASN A 142 6.86 -0.70 8.45
N ALA A 143 6.50 -0.36 7.21
CA ALA A 143 5.82 -1.28 6.31
C ALA A 143 6.74 -2.46 5.93
N LEU A 144 7.88 -2.18 5.30
CA LEU A 144 8.79 -3.20 4.75
C LEU A 144 9.20 -4.25 5.79
N ASN A 145 9.37 -3.86 7.05
CA ASN A 145 9.73 -4.75 8.14
C ASN A 145 8.73 -5.88 8.40
N ILE A 146 7.43 -5.65 8.17
CA ILE A 146 6.37 -6.66 8.35
C ILE A 146 5.86 -7.27 7.05
N THR A 147 6.24 -6.71 5.91
CA THR A 147 5.71 -7.10 4.60
C THR A 147 6.15 -8.49 4.16
N HIS A 148 5.22 -9.22 3.53
CA HIS A 148 5.50 -10.46 2.80
C HIS A 148 5.62 -10.23 1.29
N LYS A 149 4.87 -9.27 0.74
CA LYS A 149 4.84 -8.96 -0.69
C LYS A 149 4.83 -7.45 -0.92
N VAL A 150 5.73 -6.94 -1.76
CA VAL A 150 5.76 -5.54 -2.16
C VAL A 150 5.27 -5.42 -3.60
N ILE A 151 4.32 -4.52 -3.82
CA ILE A 151 3.80 -4.17 -5.13
C ILE A 151 4.30 -2.77 -5.49
N ILE A 152 5.07 -2.68 -6.57
CA ILE A 152 5.66 -1.45 -7.07
C ILE A 152 4.90 -0.99 -8.32
N PRO A 153 3.97 -0.03 -8.19
CA PRO A 153 3.40 0.62 -9.36
C PRO A 153 4.45 1.50 -10.05
N ILE A 154 4.59 1.33 -11.36
CA ILE A 154 5.54 2.11 -12.16
C ILE A 154 4.85 2.72 -13.38
N GLN A 155 5.11 4.01 -13.63
CA GLN A 155 4.81 4.62 -14.92
C GLN A 155 6.05 4.52 -15.80
N ALA A 156 5.89 4.23 -17.09
CA ALA A 156 6.98 4.23 -18.08
C ALA A 156 7.49 5.65 -18.35
N GLU A 157 8.07 6.27 -17.33
CA GLU A 157 8.69 7.59 -17.34
C GLU A 157 10.06 7.45 -16.68
N ARG A 158 11.01 8.26 -17.15
CA ARG A 158 12.43 8.13 -16.80
C ARG A 158 12.68 8.05 -15.30
N TRP A 159 12.09 8.98 -14.55
CA TRP A 159 12.29 9.05 -13.11
C TRP A 159 11.72 7.84 -12.38
N SER A 160 10.62 7.24 -12.86
CA SER A 160 10.06 6.04 -12.21
C SER A 160 11.03 4.87 -12.33
N VAL A 161 11.61 4.68 -13.52
CA VAL A 161 12.55 3.58 -13.78
C VAL A 161 13.89 3.81 -13.08
N GLU A 162 14.43 5.03 -13.11
CA GLU A 162 15.66 5.38 -12.39
C GLU A 162 15.51 5.24 -10.85
N SER A 163 14.29 5.39 -10.32
CA SER A 163 14.01 5.24 -8.88
C SER A 163 13.87 3.79 -8.41
N LEU A 164 13.65 2.86 -9.34
CA LEU A 164 13.38 1.46 -9.02
C LEU A 164 14.59 0.75 -8.38
N PRO A 165 15.84 0.87 -8.89
CA PRO A 165 17.02 0.28 -8.26
C PRO A 165 17.20 0.72 -6.80
N ILE A 166 16.89 1.99 -6.51
CA ILE A 166 17.01 2.56 -5.16
C ILE A 166 16.06 1.82 -4.21
N LEU A 167 14.77 1.75 -4.53
CA LEU A 167 13.79 1.03 -3.70
C LEU A 167 14.14 -0.47 -3.59
N MET A 168 14.60 -1.09 -4.67
CA MET A 168 15.02 -2.49 -4.66
C MET A 168 16.21 -2.75 -3.72
N ASN A 169 17.15 -1.80 -3.60
CA ASN A 169 18.25 -1.89 -2.66
C ASN A 169 17.74 -1.89 -1.21
N GLU A 170 16.85 -0.96 -0.86
CA GLU A 170 16.27 -0.89 0.49
C GLU A 170 15.49 -2.15 0.87
N ILE A 171 14.73 -2.72 -0.07
CA ILE A 171 14.03 -3.99 0.15
C ILE A 171 15.03 -5.11 0.46
N LYS A 172 16.12 -5.22 -0.32
CA LYS A 172 17.18 -6.22 -0.10
C LYS A 172 17.87 -6.04 1.24
N GLU A 173 18.13 -4.80 1.67
CA GLU A 173 18.71 -4.53 2.98
C GLU A 173 17.80 -5.03 4.11
N VAL A 174 16.49 -4.77 3.99
CA VAL A 174 15.50 -5.30 4.94
C VAL A 174 15.49 -6.82 4.93
N GLU A 175 15.51 -7.48 3.76
CA GLU A 175 15.57 -8.94 3.65
C GLU A 175 16.80 -9.53 4.38
N ILE A 176 17.98 -8.95 4.17
CA ILE A 176 19.24 -9.38 4.81
C ILE A 176 19.17 -9.21 6.32
N ILE A 177 18.79 -8.03 6.81
CA ILE A 177 18.74 -7.72 8.24
C ILE A 177 17.71 -8.60 8.95
N ARG A 178 16.54 -8.79 8.32
CA ARG A 178 15.43 -9.56 8.89
C ARG A 178 15.51 -11.04 8.63
N LYS A 179 16.46 -11.50 7.81
CA LYS A 179 16.57 -12.90 7.35
C LYS A 179 15.23 -13.42 6.82
N LYS A 180 14.56 -12.61 6.00
CA LYS A 180 13.27 -12.93 5.40
C LYS A 180 13.30 -12.66 3.90
N ASN A 181 12.40 -13.30 3.17
CA ASN A 181 12.20 -13.01 1.75
C ASN A 181 10.93 -12.17 1.58
N ILE A 182 11.02 -11.14 0.75
CA ILE A 182 9.92 -10.27 0.35
C ILE A 182 9.66 -10.52 -1.14
N ASP A 183 8.44 -10.96 -1.47
CA ASP A 183 8.03 -11.16 -2.86
C ASP A 183 7.78 -9.81 -3.55
N VAL A 184 8.69 -9.38 -4.43
CA VAL A 184 8.61 -8.08 -5.12
C VAL A 184 7.96 -8.23 -6.49
N LEU A 185 6.96 -7.40 -6.76
CA LEU A 185 6.15 -7.46 -7.98
C LEU A 185 5.94 -6.06 -8.53
N ILE A 186 5.99 -5.94 -9.86
CA ILE A 186 5.86 -4.66 -10.55
C ILE A 186 4.55 -4.65 -11.35
N ILE A 187 3.86 -3.52 -11.30
CA ILE A 187 2.69 -3.24 -12.12
C ILE A 187 2.98 -1.99 -12.95
N GLU A 188 2.99 -2.13 -14.26
CA GLU A 188 3.06 -0.98 -15.16
C GLU A 188 1.71 -0.25 -15.11
N ASN A 189 1.65 0.84 -14.37
CA ASN A 189 0.41 1.56 -14.08
C ASN A 189 0.29 2.83 -14.92
N GLN A 190 -0.96 3.25 -15.14
CA GLN A 190 -1.32 4.41 -15.97
C GLN A 190 -0.70 4.34 -17.38
N PHE A 191 -0.65 3.13 -17.94
CA PHE A 191 -0.06 2.89 -19.25
C PHE A 191 -0.88 3.57 -20.36
N ILE A 192 -0.21 4.31 -21.24
CA ILE A 192 -0.83 5.03 -22.37
C ILE A 192 -0.22 4.48 -23.67
N LYS A 193 -1.06 3.87 -24.51
CA LYS A 193 -0.64 3.34 -25.82
C LYS A 193 -0.04 4.45 -26.70
N ASN A 194 0.98 4.09 -27.48
CA ASN A 194 1.58 4.91 -28.54
C ASN A 194 2.35 6.18 -28.11
N ARG A 195 2.97 6.19 -26.93
CA ARG A 195 3.96 7.23 -26.61
C ARG A 195 5.35 6.82 -27.10
N ASN A 196 5.70 7.24 -28.33
CA ASN A 196 7.03 7.00 -28.91
C ASN A 196 8.20 7.48 -28.02
N THR A 197 7.95 8.47 -27.16
CA THR A 197 8.95 9.08 -26.26
C THR A 197 9.43 8.19 -25.11
N TYR A 198 8.82 7.02 -24.87
CA TYR A 198 9.17 6.15 -23.74
C TYR A 198 9.57 4.73 -24.13
N LYS A 199 9.71 4.44 -25.43
CA LYS A 199 10.06 3.09 -25.92
C LYS A 199 11.39 2.57 -25.34
N ASP A 200 12.38 3.44 -25.22
CA ASP A 200 13.68 3.08 -24.65
C ASP A 200 13.61 2.83 -23.14
N ILE A 201 12.64 3.43 -22.46
CA ILE A 201 12.44 3.26 -21.01
C ILE A 201 11.65 1.99 -20.73
N GLU A 202 10.65 1.71 -21.55
CA GLU A 202 9.94 0.45 -21.54
C GLU A 202 10.87 -0.72 -21.84
N SER A 203 11.82 -0.56 -22.77
CA SER A 203 12.78 -1.63 -23.09
C SER A 203 13.70 -1.94 -21.91
N ILE A 204 14.22 -0.93 -21.19
CA ILE A 204 15.02 -1.11 -19.97
C ILE A 204 14.20 -1.85 -18.90
N LEU A 205 12.97 -1.41 -18.65
CA LEU A 205 12.10 -2.04 -17.66
C LEU A 205 11.84 -3.51 -18.01
N GLN A 206 11.60 -3.81 -19.28
CA GLN A 206 11.37 -5.16 -19.79
C GLN A 206 12.65 -6.01 -19.88
N SER A 207 13.84 -5.42 -20.00
CA SER A 207 15.09 -6.19 -20.02
C SER A 207 15.58 -6.54 -18.63
N GLU A 208 15.44 -5.64 -17.67
CA GLU A 208 15.99 -5.81 -16.31
C GLU A 208 14.99 -6.43 -15.34
N TYR A 209 13.68 -6.17 -15.49
CA TYR A 209 12.68 -6.51 -14.47
C TYR A 209 11.54 -7.37 -14.99
N LYS A 210 11.69 -7.99 -16.16
CA LYS A 210 10.65 -8.79 -16.83
C LYS A 210 9.92 -9.76 -15.91
N ASP A 211 10.67 -10.49 -15.10
CA ASP A 211 10.14 -11.57 -14.26
C ASP A 211 9.32 -11.03 -13.07
N LEU A 212 9.57 -9.78 -12.68
CA LEU A 212 8.85 -9.07 -11.63
C LEU A 212 7.56 -8.44 -12.14
N ILE A 213 7.46 -8.13 -13.43
CA ILE A 213 6.28 -7.47 -14.03
C ILE A 213 5.12 -8.47 -14.12
N LYS A 214 4.01 -8.18 -13.43
CA LYS A 214 2.82 -9.05 -13.40
C LYS A 214 1.67 -8.58 -14.28
N GLY A 215 1.76 -7.38 -14.83
CA GLY A 215 0.85 -6.89 -15.84
C GLY A 215 0.87 -5.38 -15.96
N ARG A 216 -0.06 -4.88 -16.79
CA ARG A 216 -0.23 -3.46 -17.08
C ARG A 216 -1.65 -3.04 -16.77
N VAL A 217 -1.79 -1.84 -16.23
CA VAL A 217 -3.06 -1.15 -16.01
C VAL A 217 -3.03 0.11 -16.86
N HIS A 218 -3.96 0.21 -17.80
CA HIS A 218 -4.04 1.38 -18.67
C HIS A 218 -4.56 2.60 -17.93
N PHE A 219 -4.27 3.78 -18.46
CA PHE A 219 -4.88 5.01 -17.98
C PHE A 219 -6.36 5.08 -18.41
N TYR A 220 -7.26 5.20 -17.43
CA TYR A 220 -8.68 5.40 -17.65
C TYR A 220 -9.19 6.64 -16.90
N ASN A 221 -9.94 7.52 -17.58
CA ASN A 221 -10.54 8.69 -16.94
C ASN A 221 -11.55 8.30 -15.84
N SER A 222 -12.22 7.15 -15.96
CA SER A 222 -13.14 6.64 -14.95
C SER A 222 -12.47 6.41 -13.59
N ILE A 223 -11.15 6.18 -13.56
CA ILE A 223 -10.38 6.11 -12.30
C ILE A 223 -10.41 7.45 -11.58
N LYS A 224 -10.15 8.55 -12.30
CA LYS A 224 -10.16 9.90 -11.70
C LYS A 224 -11.56 10.27 -11.21
N VAL A 225 -12.59 9.88 -11.95
CA VAL A 225 -13.99 10.17 -11.59
C VAL A 225 -14.34 9.51 -10.26
N PHE A 226 -14.12 8.20 -10.10
CA PHE A 226 -14.52 7.55 -8.83
C PHE A 226 -13.70 8.04 -7.64
N ILE A 227 -12.41 8.35 -7.83
CA ILE A 227 -11.55 8.89 -6.76
C ILE A 227 -12.06 10.27 -6.33
N ASN A 228 -12.32 11.18 -7.26
CA ASN A 228 -12.76 12.54 -6.94
C ASN A 228 -14.19 12.59 -6.38
N GLU A 229 -15.05 11.67 -6.81
CA GLU A 229 -16.42 11.55 -6.33
C GLU A 229 -16.55 10.65 -5.09
N LEU A 230 -15.43 10.12 -4.57
CA LEU A 230 -15.39 9.21 -3.41
C LEU A 230 -16.34 7.99 -3.56
N LYS A 231 -16.50 7.52 -4.80
CA LYS A 231 -17.38 6.38 -5.13
C LYS A 231 -16.61 5.08 -5.10
N GLU A 232 -17.28 3.99 -4.72
CA GLU A 232 -16.74 2.64 -4.86
C GLU A 232 -16.34 2.37 -6.33
N PRO A 233 -15.21 1.68 -6.57
CA PRO A 233 -14.80 1.34 -7.93
C PRO A 233 -15.81 0.38 -8.56
N ASN A 234 -16.26 0.70 -9.77
CA ASN A 234 -17.22 -0.12 -10.48
C ASN A 234 -16.54 -1.38 -11.04
N ASN A 235 -16.94 -2.56 -10.54
CA ASN A 235 -16.35 -3.82 -10.94
C ASN A 235 -16.55 -4.19 -12.42
N LYS A 236 -17.45 -3.51 -13.15
CA LYS A 236 -17.65 -3.70 -14.60
C LYS A 236 -16.67 -2.90 -15.46
N GLU A 237 -15.95 -1.95 -14.87
CA GLU A 237 -14.98 -1.11 -15.60
C GLU A 237 -13.74 -1.91 -16.01
N ILE A 238 -13.15 -1.54 -17.15
CA ILE A 238 -12.00 -2.27 -17.73
C ILE A 238 -10.79 -2.22 -16.79
N TYR A 239 -10.50 -1.06 -16.19
CA TYR A 239 -9.38 -0.93 -15.24
C TYR A 239 -9.51 -1.93 -14.07
N TYR A 240 -10.73 -2.14 -13.59
CA TYR A 240 -10.99 -3.05 -12.48
C TYR A 240 -10.71 -4.49 -12.88
N GLN A 241 -11.12 -4.88 -14.08
CA GLN A 241 -10.86 -6.21 -14.64
C GLN A 241 -9.37 -6.45 -14.91
N GLU A 242 -8.64 -5.45 -15.40
CA GLU A 242 -7.18 -5.52 -15.54
C GLU A 242 -6.49 -5.76 -14.19
N ILE A 243 -6.85 -4.96 -13.18
CA ILE A 243 -6.27 -5.08 -11.83
C ILE A 243 -6.66 -6.41 -11.18
N LYS A 244 -7.90 -6.88 -11.36
CA LYS A 244 -8.38 -8.18 -10.85
C LYS A 244 -7.64 -9.35 -11.48
N LYS A 245 -7.38 -9.30 -12.79
CA LYS A 245 -6.56 -10.31 -13.48
C LYS A 245 -5.12 -10.32 -12.95
N ILE A 246 -4.53 -9.14 -12.74
CA ILE A 246 -3.18 -9.02 -12.17
C ILE A 246 -3.16 -9.61 -10.75
N LEU A 247 -4.09 -9.21 -9.89
CA LEU A 247 -4.20 -9.71 -8.52
C LEU A 247 -4.31 -11.24 -8.50
N ASN A 248 -5.18 -11.83 -9.33
CA ASN A 248 -5.34 -13.28 -9.40
C ASN A 248 -4.07 -14.03 -9.84
N ASN A 249 -3.20 -13.40 -10.63
CA ASN A 249 -1.92 -14.00 -11.03
C ASN A 249 -0.83 -13.89 -9.94
N MET A 250 -1.10 -13.15 -8.85
CA MET A 250 -0.14 -12.91 -7.76
C MET A 250 -0.36 -13.84 -6.56
N PHE A 251 -1.48 -14.57 -6.49
CA PHE A 251 -1.86 -15.43 -5.35
C PHE A 251 -2.04 -16.88 -5.78
#